data_AF-A0A959S3N7-F1
#
_entry.id   AF-A0A959S3N7-F1
#
_cell.length_a   1.000
_cell.length_b   1.000
_cell.length_c   1.000
_cell.angle_alpha   90.00
_cell.angle_beta   90.00
_cell.angle_gamma   90.00
#
_symmetry.space_group_name_H-M   'P 1'
#
loop_
_entity.id
_entity.type
_entity.pdbx_description
1 polymer ?
#
loop_
_entity_poly.entity_id
_entity_poly.type
_entity_poly.pdbx_seq_one_letter_code
_entity_poly.pdbx_strand_id
1 'polypeptide(L)'
;MTMGVDSQIDIVDSMPCPIVKNSRKKSFRICKEDPENAPRKGFSAVDQRYYIGYKLHLLTNEHGVFQDMQITPDIVHDINFLKELQPEEYCREKTLLGDRV
;
A
#
# COMPACT_ATOMS: atom_id res chain seq x y z
N MET A 1 -0.59 14.57 12.70
CA MET A 1 -0.26 14.30 14.12
C MET A 1 -1.54 13.91 14.85
N THR A 2 -1.93 12.64 14.78
CA THR A 2 -2.81 12.07 15.80
C THR A 2 -1.88 11.53 16.86
N MET A 3 -1.49 12.41 17.79
CA MET A 3 -0.86 12.00 19.02
C MET A 3 -1.90 11.26 19.86
N GLY A 4 -1.53 10.15 20.49
CA GLY A 4 -2.19 9.72 21.74
C GLY A 4 -3.16 8.55 21.67
N VAL A 5 -2.89 7.52 20.86
CA VAL A 5 -3.37 6.18 21.22
C VAL A 5 -2.13 5.32 21.40
N ASP A 6 -1.75 5.10 22.66
CA ASP A 6 -0.76 4.07 22.98
C ASP A 6 -1.28 2.75 22.42
N SER A 7 -0.48 2.19 21.52
CA SER A 7 -0.80 0.99 20.77
C SER A 7 0.41 0.10 20.85
N GLN A 8 0.18 -1.17 21.12
CA GLN A 8 1.25 -2.18 21.09
C GLN A 8 1.26 -2.96 19.78
N ILE A 9 0.26 -2.75 18.92
CA ILE A 9 0.06 -3.51 17.70
C ILE A 9 -0.16 -2.56 16.54
N ASP A 10 0.76 -2.60 15.58
CA ASP A 10 0.57 -1.98 14.29
C ASP A 10 0.22 -3.06 13.24
N ILE A 11 -0.68 -2.72 12.34
CA ILE A 11 -1.26 -3.58 11.31
C ILE A 11 -0.98 -2.93 9.96
N VAL A 12 -0.36 -3.71 9.07
CA VAL A 12 -0.11 -3.35 7.68
C VAL A 12 -1.11 -4.08 6.81
N ASP A 13 -1.82 -3.30 6.00
CA ASP A 13 -2.68 -3.81 4.93
C ASP A 13 -2.43 -3.01 3.66
N SER A 14 -2.77 -3.59 2.51
CA SER A 14 -2.67 -2.90 1.23
C SER A 14 -3.96 -2.98 0.43
N MET A 15 -4.22 -1.92 -0.32
CA MET A 15 -5.39 -1.85 -1.19
C MET A 15 -5.01 -1.35 -2.58
N PRO A 16 -5.72 -1.81 -3.64
CA PRO A 16 -5.54 -1.26 -4.96
C PRO A 16 -5.91 0.23 -4.96
N CYS A 17 -5.08 1.05 -5.60
CA CYS A 17 -5.31 2.47 -5.82
C CYS A 17 -5.45 2.75 -7.32
N PRO A 18 -6.65 2.61 -7.91
CA PRO A 18 -6.88 2.83 -9.34
C PRO A 18 -6.81 4.32 -9.68
N ILE A 19 -5.94 4.69 -10.61
CA ILE A 19 -5.83 6.08 -11.10
C ILE A 19 -6.58 6.29 -12.41
N VAL A 20 -6.83 5.22 -13.16
CA VAL A 20 -7.40 5.27 -14.51
C VAL A 20 -8.39 4.12 -14.70
N LYS A 21 -9.51 4.39 -15.37
CA LYS A 21 -10.48 3.36 -15.77
C LYS A 21 -9.87 2.40 -16.80
N ASN A 22 -10.18 1.12 -16.71
CA ASN A 22 -9.68 0.09 -17.65
C ASN A 22 -9.93 0.43 -19.14
N SER A 23 -11.02 1.13 -19.46
CA SER A 23 -11.33 1.58 -20.83
C SER A 23 -10.29 2.55 -21.41
N ARG A 24 -9.52 3.23 -20.55
CA ARG A 24 -8.48 4.20 -20.94
C ARG A 24 -7.07 3.62 -20.92
N LYS A 25 -6.91 2.29 -20.77
CA LYS A 25 -5.59 1.61 -20.72
C LYS A 25 -4.65 2.02 -21.86
N LYS A 26 -5.19 2.20 -23.07
CA LYS A 26 -4.39 2.54 -24.26
C LYS A 26 -4.12 4.03 -24.43
N SER A 27 -4.95 4.89 -23.84
CA SER A 27 -4.95 6.34 -24.13
C SER A 27 -4.44 7.21 -22.99
N PHE A 28 -4.31 6.69 -21.77
CA PHE A 28 -3.78 7.47 -20.64
C PHE A 28 -2.30 7.81 -20.84
N ARG A 29 -1.92 9.01 -20.39
CA ARG A 29 -0.55 9.54 -20.51
C ARG A 29 0.05 10.01 -19.17
N ILE A 30 -0.78 10.12 -18.14
CA ILE A 30 -0.37 10.58 -16.80
C ILE A 30 0.51 9.53 -16.10
N CYS A 31 1.42 10.01 -15.25
CA CYS A 31 2.27 9.18 -14.37
C CYS A 31 3.17 8.21 -15.17
N LYS A 32 3.64 8.62 -16.35
CA LYS A 32 4.53 7.82 -17.22
C LYS A 32 5.93 8.41 -17.36
N GLU A 33 6.23 9.47 -16.61
CA GLU A 33 7.50 10.19 -16.64
C GLU A 33 8.65 9.29 -16.16
N ASP A 34 8.36 8.46 -15.16
CA ASP A 34 9.26 7.44 -14.62
C ASP A 34 8.72 6.03 -14.93
N PRO A 35 9.35 5.24 -15.81
CA PRO A 35 8.92 3.89 -16.14
C PRO A 35 8.94 2.89 -14.98
N GLU A 36 9.79 3.09 -13.98
CA GLU A 36 9.88 2.21 -12.81
C GLU A 36 8.69 2.43 -11.89
N ASN A 37 8.34 3.70 -11.69
CA ASN A 37 7.20 4.14 -10.88
C ASN A 37 5.90 4.34 -11.67
N ALA A 38 5.85 3.91 -12.93
CA ALA A 38 4.65 4.03 -13.74
C ALA A 38 3.53 3.09 -13.23
N PRO A 39 2.26 3.52 -13.30
CA PRO A 39 1.11 2.73 -12.87
C PRO A 39 0.97 1.49 -13.76
N ARG A 40 0.75 0.34 -13.13
CA ARG A 40 0.65 -0.95 -13.82
C ARG A 40 -0.75 -1.53 -13.70
N LYS A 41 -1.02 -2.52 -14.55
CA LYS A 41 -2.28 -3.24 -14.53
C LYS A 41 -2.20 -4.35 -13.48
N GLY A 42 -2.95 -4.20 -12.40
CA GLY A 42 -3.10 -5.18 -11.34
C GLY A 42 -4.42 -5.92 -11.41
N PHE A 43 -4.51 -7.01 -10.66
CA PHE A 43 -5.77 -7.71 -10.39
C PHE A 43 -5.99 -7.72 -8.87
N SER A 44 -7.12 -7.18 -8.44
CA SER A 44 -7.55 -7.26 -7.04
C SER A 44 -8.42 -8.51 -6.89
N ALA A 45 -7.96 -9.46 -6.08
CA ALA A 45 -8.74 -10.65 -5.73
C ALA A 45 -9.97 -10.28 -4.88
N VAL A 46 -9.86 -9.26 -4.04
CA VAL A 46 -10.94 -8.73 -3.20
C VAL A 46 -12.08 -8.19 -4.06
N ASP A 47 -11.74 -7.36 -5.06
CA ASP A 47 -12.74 -6.74 -5.95
C ASP A 47 -13.09 -7.60 -7.18
N GLN A 48 -12.41 -8.74 -7.36
CA GLN A 48 -12.47 -9.59 -8.55
C GLN A 48 -12.34 -8.83 -9.88
N ARG A 49 -11.52 -7.76 -9.89
CA ARG A 49 -11.41 -6.87 -11.06
C ARG A 49 -9.97 -6.46 -11.31
N TYR A 50 -9.69 -6.20 -12.59
CA TYR A 50 -8.47 -5.52 -12.98
C TYR A 50 -8.56 -4.02 -12.67
N TYR A 51 -7.44 -3.44 -12.31
CA TYR A 51 -7.26 -1.99 -12.17
C TYR A 51 -5.97 -1.55 -12.86
N ILE A 52 -5.83 -0.25 -13.06
CA ILE A 52 -4.60 0.37 -13.54
C ILE A 52 -4.23 1.44 -12.54
N GLY A 53 -3.13 1.25 -11.84
CA GLY A 53 -2.67 2.18 -10.82
C GLY A 53 -1.59 1.62 -9.93
N TYR A 54 -1.71 1.97 -8.66
CA TYR A 54 -0.73 1.74 -7.62
C TYR A 54 -1.31 0.82 -6.54
N LYS A 55 -0.46 0.41 -5.59
CA LYS A 55 -0.88 -0.13 -4.31
C LYS A 55 -0.70 0.93 -3.24
N LEU A 56 -1.72 1.06 -2.40
CA LEU A 56 -1.66 1.88 -1.20
C LEU A 56 -1.42 0.95 -0.03
N HIS A 57 -0.27 1.07 0.61
CA HIS A 57 0.03 0.43 1.88
C HIS A 57 -0.33 1.37 3.02
N LEU A 58 -1.02 0.83 4.02
CA LEU A 58 -1.46 1.57 5.19
C LEU A 58 -0.89 0.92 6.44
N LEU A 59 -0.33 1.74 7.31
CA LEU A 59 0.01 1.37 8.68
C LEU A 59 -1.10 1.90 9.58
N THR A 60 -1.79 0.99 10.25
CA THR A 60 -2.87 1.31 11.19
C THR A 60 -2.56 0.70 12.54
N ASN A 61 -3.04 1.30 13.62
CA ASN A 61 -3.02 0.61 14.91
C ASN A 61 -4.25 -0.30 15.06
N GLU A 62 -4.31 -1.09 16.13
CA GLU A 62 -5.43 -1.97 16.49
C GLU A 62 -6.77 -1.23 16.68
N HIS A 63 -6.72 0.09 16.85
CA HIS A 63 -7.89 0.96 16.95
C HIS A 63 -8.36 1.52 15.59
N GLY A 64 -7.69 1.14 14.49
CA GLY A 64 -8.00 1.62 13.14
C GLY A 64 -7.55 3.06 12.88
N VAL A 65 -6.67 3.62 13.70
CA VAL A 65 -6.08 4.94 13.49
C VAL A 65 -4.87 4.81 12.57
N PHE A 66 -4.89 5.54 11.45
CA PHE A 66 -3.78 5.61 10.51
C PHE A 66 -2.55 6.24 11.19
N GLN A 67 -1.45 5.50 11.17
CA GLN A 67 -0.14 5.93 11.64
C GLN A 67 0.68 6.47 10.47
N ASP A 68 0.68 5.75 9.34
CA ASP A 68 1.39 6.13 8.13
C ASP A 68 0.75 5.52 6.86
N MET A 69 1.11 6.07 5.69
CA MET A 69 0.66 5.59 4.39
C MET A 69 1.75 5.73 3.32
N GLN A 70 1.89 4.71 2.47
CA GLN A 70 2.82 4.74 1.35
C GLN A 70 2.16 4.23 0.07
N ILE A 71 2.42 4.90 -1.04
CA ILE A 71 1.97 4.48 -2.37
C ILE A 71 3.16 3.88 -3.11
N THR A 72 2.98 2.66 -3.62
CA THR A 72 4.00 1.94 -4.38
C THR A 72 3.45 1.49 -5.73
N PRO A 73 4.32 1.28 -6.74
CA PRO A 73 3.91 0.63 -7.97
C PRO A 73 3.35 -0.76 -7.69
N ASP A 74 2.34 -1.16 -8.46
CA ASP A 74 1.59 -2.40 -8.25
C ASP A 74 2.42 -3.70 -8.33
N ILE A 75 3.67 -3.60 -8.80
CA ILE A 75 4.65 -4.70 -8.83
C ILE A 75 5.23 -5.02 -7.45
N VAL A 76 5.15 -4.09 -6.49
CA VAL A 76 5.63 -4.32 -5.13
C VAL A 76 4.63 -5.23 -4.41
N HIS A 77 5.13 -6.38 -3.96
CA HIS A 77 4.35 -7.33 -3.17
C HIS A 77 4.42 -6.96 -1.70
N ASP A 78 3.35 -7.26 -0.95
CA ASP A 78 3.23 -6.89 0.46
C ASP A 78 4.35 -7.49 1.30
N ILE A 79 4.85 -8.68 0.94
CA ILE A 79 6.00 -9.30 1.61
C ILE A 79 7.30 -8.49 1.48
N ASN A 80 7.50 -7.79 0.36
CA ASN A 80 8.67 -6.95 0.16
C ASN A 80 8.50 -5.63 0.92
N PHE A 81 7.29 -5.07 0.88
CA PHE A 81 6.95 -3.89 1.68
C PHE A 81 7.18 -4.12 3.18
N LEU A 82 6.73 -5.27 3.72
CA LEU A 82 6.96 -5.66 5.12
C LEU A 82 8.45 -5.85 5.48
N LYS A 83 9.30 -6.20 4.51
CA LYS A 83 10.76 -6.31 4.72
C LYS A 83 11.47 -4.97 4.65
N GLU A 84 10.94 -4.06 3.84
CA GLU A 84 11.47 -2.70 3.64
C GLU A 84 11.05 -1.74 4.76
N LEU A 85 9.90 -2.00 5.40
CA LEU A 85 9.52 -1.34 6.65
C LEU A 85 10.60 -1.62 7.70
N GLN A 86 11.40 -0.60 8.02
CA GLN A 86 12.42 -0.68 9.06
C GLN A 86 11.71 -0.75 10.43
N PRO A 87 11.71 -1.90 11.12
CA PRO A 87 10.99 -2.05 12.38
C PRO A 87 11.53 -1.09 13.44
N GLU A 88 12.80 -0.69 13.34
CA GLU A 88 13.47 0.21 14.27
C GLU A 88 12.97 1.65 14.19
N GLU A 89 12.45 2.08 13.04
CA GLU A 89 11.98 3.45 12.79
C GLU A 89 10.47 3.60 13.02
N TYR A 90 9.67 2.58 12.65
CA TYR A 90 8.20 2.65 12.68
C TYR A 90 7.55 1.87 13.83
N CYS A 91 8.20 0.83 14.36
CA CYS A 91 7.58 -0.13 15.29
C CYS A 91 8.41 -0.39 16.55
N ARG A 92 9.16 0.61 17.02
CA ARG A 92 9.97 0.47 18.24
C ARG A 92 9.06 0.07 19.41
N GLU A 93 9.27 -1.14 19.93
CA GLU A 93 8.48 -1.76 21.02
C GLU A 93 7.04 -2.15 20.66
N LYS A 94 6.71 -2.23 19.36
CA LYS A 94 5.38 -2.66 18.89
C LYS A 94 5.44 -3.94 18.07
N THR A 95 4.36 -4.71 18.11
CA THR A 95 4.16 -5.90 17.27
C THR A 95 3.59 -5.49 15.91
N LEU A 96 4.29 -5.82 14.83
CA LEU A 96 3.81 -5.60 13.47
C LEU A 96 3.05 -6.84 12.95
N LEU A 97 1.80 -6.65 12.55
CA LEU A 97 0.96 -7.65 11.93
C LEU A 97 0.74 -7.30 10.45
N GLY A 98 0.72 -8.30 9.58
CA GLY A 98 0.43 -8.12 8.17
C GLY A 98 0.33 -9.48 7.49
N ASP A 99 -0.33 -9.52 6.33
CA ASP A 99 -0.47 -10.75 5.58
C ASP A 99 0.86 -11.14 4.91
N ARG A 100 1.31 -12.37 5.17
CA ARG A 100 2.51 -12.97 4.55
C ARG A 100 2.05 -14.09 3.65
N VAL A 101 1.62 -13.72 2.44
CA VAL A 101 1.32 -14.67 1.36
C VAL A 101 2.60 -15.28 0.81
#